data_AF-A0A9N9HNM1-F1
#
_entry.id   AF-A0A9N9HNM1-F1
#
_cell.length_a   1.000
_cell.length_b   1.000
_cell.length_c   1.000
_cell.angle_alpha   90.00
_cell.angle_beta   90.00
_cell.angle_gamma   90.00
#
_symmetry.space_group_name_H-M   'P 1'
#
loop_
_entity.id
_entity.type
_entity.pdbx_description
1 polymer ?
#
loop_
_entity_poly.entity_id
_entity_poly.type
_entity_poly.pdbx_seq_one_letter_code
_entity_poly.pdbx_strand_id
1 'polypeptide(L)'
;MQFDKLMENIENLNLDTELLDRTTPKINWKGQPLSISHLPHYDALHSKEAHVASTLRLTPIQYLTSKNTLVSSARRYIQKSLPFRKSDAQKLLRIDVNKASKLWEFFMQVKWI
;
A
#
# COMPACT_ATOMS: atom_id res chain seq x y z
N MET A 1 -7.24 18.79 5.84
CA MET A 1 -7.22 18.30 7.24
C MET A 1 -7.13 16.78 7.35
N GLN A 2 -8.02 15.97 6.74
CA GLN A 2 -7.91 14.50 6.84
C GLN A 2 -6.81 13.89 5.95
N PHE A 3 -6.64 14.41 4.72
CA PHE A 3 -5.57 13.96 3.81
C PHE A 3 -4.17 14.36 4.31
N ASP A 4 -4.01 15.60 4.76
CA ASP A 4 -2.71 16.09 5.28
C ASP A 4 -2.26 15.25 6.48
N LYS A 5 -3.19 14.91 7.39
CA LYS A 5 -2.90 14.01 8.51
C LYS A 5 -2.50 12.61 8.04
N LEU A 6 -3.11 12.10 6.97
CA LEU A 6 -2.71 10.82 6.38
C LEU A 6 -1.28 10.89 5.84
N MET A 7 -0.93 11.97 5.13
CA MET A 7 0.42 12.17 4.59
C MET A 7 1.46 12.31 5.69
N GLU A 8 1.18 13.12 6.72
CA GLU A 8 2.03 13.24 7.92
C GLU A 8 2.27 11.87 8.57
N ASN A 9 1.23 11.03 8.69
CA ASN A 9 1.40 9.69 9.22
C ASN A 9 2.29 8.81 8.32
N ILE A 10 2.14 8.92 7.00
CA ILE A 10 2.95 8.16 6.03
C ILE A 10 4.41 8.61 6.04
N GLU A 11 4.68 9.90 6.15
CA GLU A 11 6.02 10.46 6.28
C GLU A 11 6.70 9.96 7.55
N ASN A 12 5.98 9.94 8.68
CA ASN A 12 6.46 9.37 9.94
C ASN A 12 6.73 7.86 9.88
N LEU A 13 6.28 7.16 8.84
CA LEU A 13 6.70 5.78 8.62
C LEU A 13 8.16 5.71 8.16
N ASN A 14 8.81 6.77 7.67
CA ASN A 14 10.22 6.73 7.24
C ASN A 14 10.50 5.53 6.32
N LEU A 15 9.65 5.34 5.30
CA LEU A 15 9.76 4.24 4.36
C LEU A 15 10.90 4.51 3.38
N ASP A 16 11.76 3.51 3.18
CA ASP A 16 12.76 3.55 2.12
C ASP A 16 12.07 3.39 0.76
N THR A 17 11.96 4.50 0.03
CA THR A 17 11.34 4.56 -1.28
C THR A 17 12.32 4.21 -2.40
N GLU A 18 13.64 4.26 -2.17
CA GLU A 18 14.64 3.84 -3.17
C GLU A 18 14.53 2.34 -3.49
N LEU A 19 14.03 1.55 -2.54
CA LEU A 19 13.71 0.14 -2.76
C LEU A 19 12.70 -0.06 -3.88
N LEU A 20 11.80 0.90 -4.10
CA LEU A 20 10.81 0.82 -5.18
C LEU A 20 11.47 0.95 -6.55
N ASP A 21 12.48 1.81 -6.71
CA ASP A 21 13.17 2.00 -7.98
C ASP A 21 13.89 0.74 -8.44
N ARG A 22 14.37 -0.05 -7.48
CA ARG A 22 15.08 -1.30 -7.71
C ARG A 22 14.15 -2.51 -7.80
N THR A 23 12.86 -2.33 -7.51
CA THR A 23 11.87 -3.41 -7.48
C THR A 23 10.92 -3.34 -8.67
N THR A 24 10.74 -4.46 -9.35
CA THR A 24 9.62 -4.64 -10.30
C THR A 24 8.44 -5.25 -9.55
N PRO A 25 7.32 -4.52 -9.35
CA PRO A 25 6.17 -5.03 -8.62
C PRO A 25 5.62 -6.29 -9.29
N LYS A 26 5.57 -7.40 -8.56
CA LYS A 26 5.00 -8.66 -9.06
C LYS A 26 3.52 -8.72 -8.71
N ILE A 27 2.71 -7.92 -9.40
CA ILE A 27 1.25 -7.94 -9.24
C ILE A 27 0.58 -8.50 -10.50
N ASN A 28 -0.26 -9.51 -10.29
CA ASN A 28 -1.16 -10.04 -11.30
C ASN A 28 -2.60 -9.83 -10.84
N TRP A 29 -3.41 -9.19 -11.69
CA TRP A 29 -4.82 -8.93 -11.43
C TRP A 29 -5.65 -9.16 -12.69
N LYS A 30 -6.87 -9.67 -12.52
CA LYS A 30 -7.76 -9.93 -13.65
C LYS A 30 -8.43 -8.64 -14.13
N GLY A 31 -8.38 -8.42 -15.44
CA GLY A 31 -9.00 -7.28 -16.11
C GLY A 31 -8.06 -6.09 -16.31
N GLN A 32 -8.51 -5.13 -17.12
CA GLN A 32 -7.71 -3.95 -17.45
C GLN A 32 -7.44 -3.07 -16.22
N PRO A 33 -6.24 -2.47 -16.10
CA PRO A 33 -5.94 -1.50 -15.04
C PRO A 33 -6.89 -0.29 -15.07
N LEU A 34 -7.12 0.31 -13.89
CA LEU A 34 -7.89 1.55 -13.77
C LEU A 34 -6.99 2.74 -14.13
N SER A 35 -7.44 3.63 -15.02
CA SER A 35 -6.77 4.91 -15.21
C SER A 35 -6.97 5.79 -13.97
N ILE A 36 -5.87 6.18 -13.32
CA ILE A 36 -5.90 6.94 -12.06
C ILE A 36 -5.12 8.26 -12.11
N SER A 37 -4.46 8.57 -13.24
CA SER A 37 -3.62 9.77 -13.38
C SER A 37 -4.37 11.09 -13.24
N HIS A 38 -5.67 11.07 -13.53
CA HIS A 38 -6.56 12.23 -13.40
C HIS A 38 -7.23 12.33 -12.02
N LEU A 39 -6.98 11.37 -11.12
CA LEU A 39 -7.63 11.33 -9.82
C LEU A 39 -6.88 12.18 -8.79
N PRO A 40 -7.59 12.75 -7.79
CA PRO A 40 -6.96 13.47 -6.71
C PRO A 40 -5.89 12.65 -6.00
N HIS A 41 -4.81 13.31 -5.60
CA HIS A 41 -3.68 12.74 -4.85
C HIS A 41 -2.83 11.72 -5.63
N TYR A 42 -2.97 11.66 -6.96
CA TYR A 42 -2.12 10.82 -7.79
C TYR A 42 -0.63 11.16 -7.61
N ASP A 43 -0.29 12.45 -7.55
CA ASP A 43 1.09 12.93 -7.45
C ASP A 43 1.76 12.58 -6.11
N ALA A 44 0.98 12.15 -5.10
CA ALA A 44 1.52 11.65 -3.84
C ALA A 44 1.99 10.18 -3.92
N LEU A 45 1.77 9.50 -5.04
CA LEU A 45 2.19 8.13 -5.27
C LEU A 45 3.54 8.09 -5.96
N HIS A 46 4.43 7.21 -5.49
CA HIS A 46 5.59 6.85 -6.29
C HIS A 46 5.15 6.14 -7.59
N SER A 47 5.94 6.22 -8.66
CA SER A 47 5.60 5.65 -9.98
C SER A 47 5.21 4.16 -9.92
N LYS A 48 5.94 3.36 -9.14
CA LYS A 48 5.64 1.94 -8.90
C LYS A 48 4.37 1.73 -8.08
N GLU A 49 4.12 2.61 -7.11
CA GLU A 49 2.90 2.57 -6.30
C GLU A 49 1.67 2.90 -7.14
N ALA A 50 1.78 3.91 -8.02
CA ALA A 50 0.75 4.25 -9.00
C ALA A 50 0.44 3.07 -9.94
N HIS A 51 1.47 2.36 -10.42
CA HIS A 51 1.29 1.14 -11.22
C HIS A 51 0.53 0.05 -10.45
N VAL A 52 0.90 -0.20 -9.19
CA VAL A 52 0.22 -1.17 -8.32
C VAL A 52 -1.24 -0.77 -8.06
N ALA A 53 -1.48 0.50 -7.70
CA ALA A 53 -2.82 1.02 -7.44
C ALA A 53 -3.72 0.90 -8.69
N SER A 54 -3.21 1.29 -9.85
CA SER A 54 -3.91 1.16 -11.13
C SER A 54 -4.25 -0.29 -11.45
N THR A 55 -3.27 -1.20 -11.33
CA THR A 55 -3.47 -2.64 -11.62
C THR A 55 -4.49 -3.28 -10.68
N LEU A 56 -4.46 -2.93 -9.39
CA LEU A 56 -5.45 -3.39 -8.40
C LEU A 56 -6.78 -2.61 -8.46
N ARG A 57 -6.91 -1.64 -9.36
CA ARG A 57 -8.08 -0.78 -9.49
C ARG A 57 -8.44 -0.10 -8.16
N LEU A 58 -7.45 0.54 -7.54
CA LEU A 58 -7.55 1.34 -6.34
C LEU A 58 -7.37 2.81 -6.70
N THR A 59 -8.16 3.70 -6.10
CA THR A 59 -7.89 5.13 -6.18
C THR A 59 -6.64 5.50 -5.37
N PRO A 60 -5.97 6.64 -5.64
CA PRO A 60 -4.80 7.05 -4.87
C PRO A 60 -5.07 7.11 -3.35
N ILE A 61 -6.22 7.64 -2.95
CA ILE A 61 -6.60 7.71 -1.53
C ILE A 61 -6.79 6.32 -0.90
N GLN A 62 -7.37 5.35 -1.62
CA GLN A 62 -7.52 3.98 -1.12
C GLN A 62 -6.15 3.31 -0.93
N TYR A 63 -5.23 3.51 -1.88
CA TYR A 63 -3.88 2.98 -1.79
C TYR A 63 -3.12 3.59 -0.60
N LEU A 64 -3.08 4.93 -0.48
CA LEU A 64 -2.38 5.63 0.60
C LEU A 64 -2.92 5.26 1.99
N THR A 65 -4.25 5.17 2.12
CA THR A 65 -4.90 4.72 3.36
C THR A 65 -4.49 3.29 3.71
N SER A 66 -4.42 2.41 2.71
CA SER A 66 -4.01 1.02 2.90
C SER A 66 -2.53 0.90 3.26
N LYS A 67 -1.65 1.68 2.60
CA LYS A 67 -0.22 1.81 2.92
C LYS A 67 -0.01 2.20 4.38
N ASN A 68 -0.62 3.29 4.81
CA ASN A 68 -0.52 3.76 6.20
C ASN A 68 -0.99 2.68 7.18
N THR A 69 -2.14 2.07 6.92
CA THR A 69 -2.76 1.09 7.82
C THR A 69 -1.91 -0.18 7.94
N LEU A 70 -1.49 -0.77 6.82
CA LEU A 70 -0.72 -2.03 6.83
C LEU A 70 0.64 -1.86 7.46
N VAL A 71 1.41 -0.85 7.06
CA VAL A 71 2.78 -0.64 7.57
C VAL A 71 2.74 -0.29 9.07
N SER A 72 1.84 0.62 9.48
CA SER A 72 1.69 0.96 10.91
C SER A 72 1.33 -0.27 11.75
N SER A 73 0.44 -1.12 11.23
CA SER A 73 0.02 -2.34 11.94
C SER A 73 1.12 -3.38 11.98
N ALA A 74 1.83 -3.61 10.88
CA ALA A 74 2.96 -4.52 10.82
C ALA A 74 4.04 -4.17 11.85
N ARG A 75 4.38 -2.88 11.97
CA ARG A 75 5.32 -2.40 13.00
C ARG A 75 4.84 -2.72 14.42
N ARG A 76 3.56 -2.50 14.71
CA ARG A 76 2.97 -2.85 16.02
C ARG A 76 3.01 -4.35 16.31
N TYR A 77 2.85 -5.18 15.30
CA TYR A 77 2.99 -6.64 15.42
C TYR A 77 4.44 -7.03 15.72
N ILE A 78 5.40 -6.47 14.98
CA ILE A 78 6.85 -6.70 15.20
C ILE A 78 7.27 -6.28 16.61
N GLN A 79 6.81 -5.11 17.10
CA GLN A 79 7.08 -4.64 18.46
C GLN A 79 6.56 -5.60 19.55
N LYS A 80 5.52 -6.36 19.24
CA LYS A 80 4.93 -7.38 20.13
C LYS A 80 5.48 -8.79 19.88
N SER A 81 6.49 -8.93 19.02
CA SER A 81 7.04 -10.22 18.58
C SER A 81 5.97 -11.15 17.97
N LEU A 82 4.97 -10.58 17.29
CA LEU A 82 3.91 -11.31 16.60
C LEU A 82 4.13 -11.28 15.08
N PRO A 83 3.85 -12.39 14.37
CA PRO A 83 3.95 -12.41 12.91
C PRO A 83 2.79 -11.63 12.27
N PHE A 84 3.08 -10.75 11.32
CA PHE A 84 2.06 -10.04 10.55
C PHE A 84 1.68 -10.82 9.29
N ARG A 85 0.55 -11.54 9.33
CA ARG A 85 0.16 -12.46 8.26
C ARG A 85 -0.75 -11.77 7.24
N LYS A 86 -0.84 -12.36 6.05
CA LYS A 86 -1.79 -11.95 5.00
C LYS A 86 -3.24 -11.86 5.52
N SER A 87 -3.67 -12.80 6.38
CA SER A 87 -5.01 -12.78 6.99
C SER A 87 -5.25 -11.60 7.91
N ASP A 88 -4.19 -11.06 8.53
CA ASP A 88 -4.30 -9.86 9.37
C ASP A 88 -4.50 -8.62 8.49
N ALA A 89 -3.73 -8.51 7.40
CA ALA A 89 -3.89 -7.44 6.42
C ALA A 89 -5.29 -7.42 5.81
N GLN A 90 -5.84 -8.58 5.46
CA GLN A 90 -7.21 -8.73 4.96
C GLN A 90 -8.28 -8.20 5.95
N LYS A 91 -8.10 -8.43 7.26
CA LYS A 91 -9.04 -7.97 8.29
C LYS A 91 -8.92 -6.47 8.58
N LEU A 92 -7.72 -5.90 8.40
CA LEU A 92 -7.44 -4.50 8.70
C LEU A 92 -7.95 -3.56 7.61
N LEU A 93 -7.89 -3.96 6.35
CA LEU A 93 -8.26 -3.10 5.23
C LEU A 93 -9.74 -3.16 4.92
N ARG A 94 -10.37 -1.99 4.77
CA ARG A 94 -11.76 -1.84 4.34
C ARG A 94 -11.89 -1.84 2.80
N ILE A 95 -11.29 -2.83 2.15
CA ILE A 95 -11.33 -3.04 0.69
C ILE A 95 -11.58 -4.52 0.39
N ASP A 96 -11.71 -4.86 -0.90
CA ASP A 96 -11.79 -6.26 -1.34
C ASP A 96 -10.61 -7.10 -0.80
N VAL A 97 -10.94 -8.27 -0.26
CA VAL A 97 -10.00 -9.17 0.43
C VAL A 97 -8.85 -9.64 -0.47
N ASN A 98 -9.09 -9.80 -1.77
CA ASN A 98 -8.06 -10.20 -2.72
C ASN A 98 -7.10 -9.05 -3.02
N LYS A 99 -7.61 -7.81 -3.12
CA LYS A 99 -6.76 -6.61 -3.23
C LYS A 99 -5.89 -6.42 -2.01
N ALA A 100 -6.45 -6.60 -0.80
CA ALA A 100 -5.70 -6.54 0.45
C ALA A 100 -4.56 -7.57 0.48
N SER A 101 -4.84 -8.79 0.00
CA SER A 101 -3.83 -9.85 -0.14
C SER A 101 -2.68 -9.45 -1.06
N LYS A 102 -2.99 -8.82 -2.20
CA LYS A 102 -1.97 -8.37 -3.17
C LYS A 102 -1.16 -7.19 -2.68
N LEU A 103 -1.76 -6.25 -1.93
CA LEU A 103 -1.02 -5.19 -1.27
C LEU A 103 -0.05 -5.75 -0.22
N TRP A 104 -0.48 -6.72 0.58
CA TRP A 104 0.41 -7.38 1.55
C TRP A 104 1.59 -8.06 0.84
N GLU A 105 1.35 -8.81 -0.24
CA GLU A 105 2.42 -9.44 -1.03
C GLU A 105 3.41 -8.41 -1.60
N PHE A 106 2.90 -7.29 -2.12
CA PHE A 106 3.75 -6.22 -2.64
C PHE A 106 4.57 -5.55 -1.53
N PHE A 107 3.98 -5.25 -0.37
CA PHE A 107 4.71 -4.63 0.74
C PHE A 107 5.76 -5.55 1.36
N MET A 108 5.50 -6.87 1.39
CA MET A 108 6.53 -7.87 1.72
C MET A 108 7.65 -7.86 0.68
N GLN A 109 7.32 -7.74 -0.61
CA GLN A 109 8.32 -7.71 -1.69
C GLN A 109 9.28 -6.52 -1.55
N VAL A 110 8.77 -5.35 -1.18
CA VAL A 110 9.57 -4.12 -0.98
C VAL A 110 10.07 -3.95 0.45
N LYS A 111 9.92 -4.97 1.30
CA LYS A 111 10.39 -5.02 2.70
C LYS A 111 9.87 -3.89 3.60
N TRP A 112 8.64 -3.44 3.35
CA TRP A 112 7.97 -2.46 4.21
C TRP A 112 7.19 -3.10 5.36
N ILE A 113 6.88 -4.39 5.25
CA ILE A 113 6.25 -5.22 6.28
C ILE A 113 6.95 -6.58 6.38
#